data_AF-A0A1I0VDG6-F1
#
_entry.id   AF-A0A1I0VDG6-F1
#
_cell.length_a   1.000
_cell.length_b   1.000
_cell.length_c   1.000
_cell.angle_alpha   90.00
_cell.angle_beta   90.00
_cell.angle_gamma   90.00
#
_symmetry.space_group_name_H-M   'P 1'
#
loop_
_entity.id
_entity.type
_entity.pdbx_description
1 polymer ?
#
loop_
_entity_poly.entity_id
_entity_poly.type
_entity_poly.pdbx_seq_one_letter_code
_entity_poly.pdbx_strand_id
1 'polypeptide(L)'
;MKLVPNSKPALDVPIIFPYAPNAVLLGFFVSFIVGTLSMFAMVAMHTVVIIPGVVGHFFCGAAAAIYGNAKGGRRGAIIGAAVNSLLLS
;
A
#
# COMPACT_ATOMS: atom_id res chain seq x y z
N MET A 1 10.73 -30.56 7.08
CA MET A 1 9.94 -30.11 8.25
C MET A 1 8.46 -30.25 7.95
N LYS A 2 7.82 -31.29 8.50
CA LYS A 2 6.37 -31.54 8.40
C LYS A 2 5.72 -31.26 9.77
N LEU A 3 6.06 -30.11 10.37
CA LEU A 3 5.67 -29.77 11.74
C LEU A 3 4.16 -29.58 11.89
N VAL A 4 3.48 -29.20 10.78
CA VAL A 4 2.01 -29.09 10.71
C VAL A 4 1.55 -29.65 9.35
N PRO A 5 0.82 -30.77 9.30
CA PRO A 5 0.24 -31.28 8.06
C PRO A 5 -0.81 -30.31 7.50
N ASN A 6 -0.82 -30.10 6.18
CA ASN A 6 -1.80 -29.28 5.44
C ASN A 6 -1.81 -27.76 5.76
N SER A 7 -0.79 -27.21 6.42
CA SER A 7 -0.70 -25.76 6.57
C SER A 7 -0.35 -25.07 5.25
N LYS A 8 -1.02 -23.94 4.97
CA LYS A 8 -0.65 -23.03 3.87
C LYS A 8 0.25 -21.92 4.45
N PRO A 9 1.53 -21.82 4.06
CA PRO A 9 2.42 -20.79 4.59
C PRO A 9 1.93 -19.40 4.21
N ALA A 10 1.85 -18.48 5.18
CA ALA A 10 1.73 -17.06 4.90
C ALA A 10 3.12 -16.54 4.50
N LEU A 11 3.28 -16.17 3.24
CA LEU A 11 4.50 -15.58 2.70
C LEU A 11 4.40 -14.05 2.75
N ASP A 12 5.55 -13.38 2.78
CA ASP A 12 5.60 -11.93 2.82
C ASP A 12 4.92 -11.29 1.61
N VAL A 13 4.45 -10.05 1.80
CA VAL A 13 3.71 -9.30 0.79
C VAL A 13 4.38 -9.20 -0.60
N PRO A 14 5.72 -9.24 -0.77
CA PRO A 14 6.33 -9.23 -2.10
C PRO A 14 6.00 -10.45 -2.95
N ILE A 15 5.48 -11.53 -2.34
CA ILE A 15 5.04 -12.72 -3.08
C ILE A 15 3.98 -12.39 -4.13
N ILE A 16 3.17 -11.35 -3.91
CA ILE A 16 2.13 -10.93 -4.85
C ILE A 16 2.60 -9.91 -5.90
N PHE A 17 3.79 -9.32 -5.75
CA PHE A 17 4.27 -8.25 -6.63
C PHE A 17 4.47 -8.69 -8.09
N PRO A 18 4.98 -9.90 -8.39
CA PRO A 18 5.13 -10.37 -9.77
C PRO A 18 3.80 -10.52 -10.52
N TYR A 19 2.67 -10.65 -9.81
CA TYR A 19 1.36 -10.83 -10.46
C TYR A 19 0.80 -9.55 -11.08
N ALA A 20 1.21 -8.38 -10.58
CA ALA A 20 0.82 -7.09 -11.16
C ALA A 20 1.89 -6.00 -10.95
N PRO A 21 3.04 -6.06 -11.65
CA PRO A 21 4.15 -5.14 -11.45
C PRO A 21 3.79 -3.67 -11.72
N ASN A 22 2.92 -3.42 -12.69
CA ASN A 22 2.43 -2.08 -13.00
C ASN A 22 1.58 -1.49 -11.86
N ALA A 23 0.82 -2.33 -11.15
CA ALA A 23 0.01 -1.91 -10.01
C ALA A 23 0.88 -1.64 -8.78
N VAL A 24 1.99 -2.37 -8.59
CA VAL A 24 2.97 -2.13 -7.52
C VAL A 24 3.51 -0.70 -7.58
N LEU A 25 4.04 -0.31 -8.74
CA LEU A 25 4.63 1.02 -8.93
C LEU A 25 3.58 2.12 -8.81
N LEU A 26 2.42 1.92 -9.44
CA LEU A 26 1.30 2.86 -9.34
C LEU A 26 0.86 3.05 -7.88
N GLY A 27 0.73 1.95 -7.14
CA GLY A 27 0.37 1.95 -5.73
C GLY A 27 1.37 2.68 -4.86
N PHE A 28 2.67 2.45 -5.07
CA PHE A 28 3.73 3.16 -4.37
C PHE A 28 3.64 4.66 -4.59
N PHE A 29 3.58 5.14 -5.83
CA PHE A 29 3.54 6.57 -6.12
C PHE A 29 2.27 7.23 -5.59
N VAL A 30 1.11 6.61 -5.79
CA VAL A 30 -0.16 7.14 -5.27
C VAL A 30 -0.14 7.21 -3.75
N SER A 31 0.31 6.13 -3.10
CA SER A 31 0.42 6.07 -1.64
C SER A 31 1.41 7.10 -1.11
N PHE A 32 2.59 7.23 -1.72
CA PHE A 32 3.60 8.19 -1.27
C PHE A 32 3.15 9.64 -1.44
N ILE A 33 2.48 9.97 -2.55
CA ILE A 33 1.92 11.32 -2.78
C ILE A 33 0.82 11.62 -1.77
N VAL A 34 -0.12 10.70 -1.55
CA VAL A 34 -1.21 10.90 -0.59
C VAL A 34 -0.67 11.04 0.82
N GLY A 35 0.26 10.20 1.26
CA GLY A 35 0.87 10.31 2.59
C GLY A 35 1.65 11.61 2.78
N THR A 36 2.33 12.08 1.72
CA THR A 36 3.01 13.39 1.75
C THR A 36 2.01 14.54 1.86
N LEU A 37 0.89 14.49 1.15
CA LEU A 37 -0.18 15.47 1.27
C LEU A 37 -0.84 15.42 2.65
N SER A 38 -1.07 14.24 3.22
CA SER A 38 -1.57 14.08 4.59
C SER A 38 -0.64 14.72 5.61
N MET A 39 0.68 14.53 5.48
CA MET A 39 1.67 15.18 6.36
C MET A 39 1.53 16.71 6.32
N PHE A 40 1.45 17.31 5.12
CA PHE A 40 1.24 18.76 5.01
C PHE A 40 -0.09 19.22 5.60
N ALA A 41 -1.15 18.42 5.45
CA ALA A 41 -2.44 18.70 6.06
C ALA A 41 -2.36 18.69 7.60
N MET A 42 -1.65 17.73 8.20
CA MET A 42 -1.43 17.68 9.66
C MET A 42 -0.64 18.89 10.17
N VAL A 43 0.38 19.32 9.42
CA VAL A 43 1.14 20.55 9.73
C VAL A 43 0.21 21.76 9.75
N ALA A 44 -0.67 21.90 8.76
CA ALA A 44 -1.64 23.00 8.70
C ALA A 44 -2.69 22.93 9.83
N MET A 45 -3.06 21.74 10.28
CA MET A 45 -4.02 21.52 11.38
C MET A 45 -3.38 21.55 12.78
N HIS A 46 -2.06 21.76 12.89
CA HIS A 46 -1.31 21.71 14.15
C HIS A 46 -1.50 20.40 14.95
N THR A 47 -1.70 19.28 14.26
CA THR A 47 -1.82 17.96 14.90
C THR A 47 -0.47 17.26 14.99
N VAL A 48 -0.46 16.03 15.53
CA VAL A 48 0.73 15.16 15.45
C VAL A 48 1.06 14.90 13.98
N VAL A 49 2.31 15.16 13.60
CA VAL A 49 2.78 15.02 12.21
C VAL A 49 3.43 13.65 12.02
N ILE A 50 2.92 12.89 11.06
CA ILE A 50 3.48 11.60 10.65
C ILE A 50 4.31 11.81 9.37
N ILE A 51 5.60 11.46 9.44
CA ILE A 51 6.52 11.57 8.30
C ILE A 51 6.36 10.32 7.41
N PRO A 52 6.05 10.46 6.11
CA PRO A 52 5.81 9.33 5.24
C PRO A 52 7.10 8.53 4.98
N GLY A 53 7.11 7.26 5.41
CA GLY A 53 8.23 6.35 5.22
C GLY A 53 8.13 5.54 3.92
N VAL A 54 9.20 5.53 3.11
CA VAL A 54 9.23 4.87 1.79
C VAL A 54 8.86 3.39 1.86
N VAL A 55 9.39 2.67 2.87
CA VAL A 55 9.13 1.24 3.08
C VAL A 55 7.64 0.97 3.32
N GLY A 56 7.01 1.68 4.25
CA GLY A 56 5.59 1.49 4.58
C GLY A 56 4.68 1.77 3.40
N HIS A 57 4.91 2.89 2.70
CA HIS A 57 4.13 3.26 1.52
C HIS A 57 4.34 2.31 0.34
N PHE A 58 5.56 1.79 0.16
CA PHE A 58 5.86 0.81 -0.88
C PHE A 58 5.14 -0.51 -0.62
N PHE A 59 5.35 -1.13 0.54
CA PHE A 59 4.78 -2.46 0.81
C PHE A 59 3.26 -2.43 0.96
N CYS A 60 2.71 -1.54 1.80
CA CYS A 60 1.27 -1.47 2.01
C CYS A 60 0.53 -0.86 0.81
N GLY A 61 1.09 0.19 0.20
CA GLY A 61 0.51 0.83 -0.98
C GLY A 61 0.51 -0.07 -2.21
N ALA A 62 1.59 -0.82 -2.45
CA ALA A 62 1.63 -1.80 -3.53
C ALA A 62 0.61 -2.93 -3.32
N ALA A 63 0.50 -3.47 -2.10
CA ALA A 63 -0.47 -4.52 -1.80
C ALA A 63 -1.90 -4.05 -2.05
N ALA A 64 -2.27 -2.88 -1.52
CA ALA A 64 -3.58 -2.28 -1.72
C ALA A 64 -3.88 -2.02 -3.21
N ALA A 65 -2.88 -1.59 -3.97
CA ALA A 65 -3.02 -1.37 -5.40
C ALA A 65 -3.14 -2.66 -6.21
N ILE A 66 -2.43 -3.74 -5.86
CA ILE A 66 -2.54 -5.04 -6.55
C ILE A 66 -3.95 -5.61 -6.37
N TYR A 67 -4.46 -5.63 -5.14
CA TYR A 67 -5.81 -6.12 -4.87
C TYR A 67 -6.89 -5.19 -5.44
N GLY A 68 -6.68 -3.86 -5.35
CA GLY A 68 -7.55 -2.88 -6.00
C GLY A 68 -7.57 -3.02 -7.52
N ASN A 69 -6.43 -3.31 -8.14
CA ASN A 69 -6.31 -3.57 -9.57
C ASN A 69 -7.06 -4.84 -9.97
N ALA A 70 -6.98 -5.90 -9.18
CA ALA A 70 -7.68 -7.16 -9.45
C ALA A 70 -9.21 -7.02 -9.41
N LYS A 71 -9.76 -6.11 -8.58
CA LYS A 71 -11.22 -5.91 -8.45
C LYS A 71 -11.79 -4.77 -9.29
N GLY A 72 -11.03 -3.69 -9.49
CA GLY A 72 -11.51 -2.46 -10.13
C GLY A 72 -10.58 -1.89 -11.20
N GLY A 73 -9.61 -2.68 -11.67
CA GLY A 73 -8.60 -2.26 -12.64
C GLY A 73 -7.79 -1.06 -12.15
N ARG A 74 -7.32 -0.25 -13.10
CA ARG A 74 -6.43 0.89 -12.82
C ARG A 74 -7.04 1.92 -11.85
N ARG A 75 -8.36 2.14 -11.90
CA ARG A 75 -9.06 3.05 -10.98
C ARG A 75 -9.12 2.46 -9.57
N GLY A 76 -9.42 1.17 -9.45
CA GLY A 76 -9.40 0.46 -8.17
C GLY A 76 -8.01 0.45 -7.52
N ALA A 77 -6.95 0.35 -8.33
CA ALA A 77 -5.58 0.44 -7.85
C ALA A 77 -5.26 1.81 -7.20
N ILE A 78 -5.67 2.90 -7.86
CA ILE A 78 -5.45 4.27 -7.38
C ILE A 78 -6.26 4.53 -6.11
N ILE A 79 -7.56 4.22 -6.13
CA ILE A 79 -8.45 4.45 -4.98
C ILE A 79 -8.00 3.60 -3.78
N GLY A 80 -7.67 2.33 -4.01
CA GLY A 80 -7.20 1.42 -2.96
C GLY A 80 -5.90 1.91 -2.31
N ALA A 81 -4.92 2.33 -3.11
CA ALA A 81 -3.67 2.87 -2.59
C ALA A 81 -3.87 4.21 -1.85
N ALA A 82 -4.74 5.09 -2.36
CA ALA A 82 -5.03 6.38 -1.74
C ALA A 82 -5.71 6.23 -0.38
N VAL A 83 -6.75 5.39 -0.28
CA VAL A 83 -7.45 5.15 0.99
C VAL A 83 -6.53 4.49 2.00
N ASN A 84 -5.75 3.48 1.57
CA ASN A 84 -4.75 2.85 2.43
C ASN A 84 -3.73 3.87 2.95
N SER A 85 -3.27 4.78 2.09
CA SER A 85 -2.30 5.79 2.49
C SER A 85 -2.88 6.81 3.45
N LEU A 86 -4.13 7.22 3.29
CA LEU A 86 -4.79 8.17 4.19
C LEU A 86 -5.00 7.57 5.59
N LEU A 87 -5.14 6.24 5.69
CA LEU A 87 -5.24 5.55 6.97
C LEU A 87 -3.86 5.30 7.62
N LEU A 88 -2.81 5.21 6.79
CA LEU A 88 -1.45 4.99 7.24
C LEU A 88 -0.77 6.28 7.73
N SER A 89 -1.12 7.42 7.11
CA SER A 89 -0.56 8.75 7.36
C SER A 89 -1.54 9.59 8.15
#